data_AF-A0A0P7Y863-F1
#
_entry.id   AF-A0A0P7Y863-F1
#
_cell.length_a   1.000
_cell.length_b   1.000
_cell.length_c   1.000
_cell.angle_alpha   90.00
_cell.angle_beta   90.00
_cell.angle_gamma   90.00
#
_symmetry.space_group_name_H-M   'P 1'
#
loop_
_entity.id
_entity.type
_entity.pdbx_description
1 polymer ?
#
loop_
_entity_poly.entity_id
_entity_poly.type
_entity_poly.pdbx_seq_one_letter_code
_entity_poly.pdbx_strand_id
1 'polypeptide(L)' 'MPVQLHQIVSGGQTGADRAALDAGMALGIAIGGACPKGRLAEDGPLASRYPLREITGGYRQRTK' A
#
# COMPACT_ATOMS: atom_id res chain seq x y z
N MET A 1 13.52 -23.80 -6.30
CA MET A 1 13.36 -23.31 -4.91
C MET A 1 12.07 -22.50 -4.84
N PRO A 2 11.17 -22.74 -3.87
CA PRO A 2 9.95 -21.96 -3.77
C PRO A 2 10.27 -20.51 -3.38
N VAL A 3 9.60 -19.55 -4.02
CA VAL A 3 9.71 -18.14 -3.65
C VAL A 3 8.97 -17.93 -2.33
N GLN A 4 9.65 -17.38 -1.32
CA GLN A 4 9.07 -17.10 -0.02
C GLN A 4 8.72 -15.61 0.08
N LEU A 5 7.41 -15.32 0.12
CA LEU A 5 6.89 -13.96 0.28
C LEU A 5 7.17 -13.46 1.70
N HIS A 6 8.07 -12.49 1.82
CA HIS A 6 8.43 -11.87 3.10
C HIS A 6 7.53 -10.70 3.47
N GLN A 7 7.18 -9.86 2.49
CA GLN A 7 6.36 -8.67 2.72
C GLN A 7 5.63 -8.23 1.44
N ILE A 8 4.39 -7.76 1.58
CA ILE A 8 3.62 -7.10 0.52
C ILE A 8 3.77 -5.59 0.68
N VAL A 9 4.24 -4.91 -0.37
CA VAL A 9 4.42 -3.46 -0.39
C VAL A 9 3.50 -2.85 -1.44
N SER A 10 2.62 -1.92 -1.03
CA SER A 10 1.61 -1.33 -1.92
C SER A 10 1.46 0.19 -1.71
N GLY A 11 0.99 0.89 -2.75
CA GLY A 11 0.67 2.32 -2.71
C GLY A 11 -0.62 2.65 -1.96
N GLY A 12 -1.44 1.63 -1.66
CA GLY A 12 -2.72 1.80 -0.97
C GLY A 12 -3.82 2.40 -1.84
N GLN A 13 -3.70 2.31 -3.18
CA GLN A 13 -4.77 2.70 -4.08
C GLN A 13 -5.96 1.73 -3.99
N THR A 14 -7.11 2.17 -4.49
CA THR A 14 -8.28 1.32 -4.76
C THR A 14 -7.94 0.14 -5.67
N GLY A 15 -8.72 -0.94 -5.55
CA GLY A 15 -8.57 -2.13 -6.39
C GLY A 15 -7.44 -3.05 -5.94
N ALA A 16 -6.48 -3.32 -6.83
CA ALA A 16 -5.45 -4.34 -6.63
C ALA A 16 -4.54 -4.06 -5.42
N ASP A 17 -4.20 -2.79 -5.19
CA ASP A 17 -3.35 -2.36 -4.10
C ASP A 17 -3.97 -2.68 -2.73
N ARG A 18 -5.24 -2.30 -2.54
CA ARG A 18 -5.97 -2.62 -1.31
C ARG A 18 -6.24 -4.11 -1.16
N ALA A 19 -6.57 -4.81 -2.25
CA ALA A 19 -6.74 -6.26 -2.23
C ALA A 19 -5.46 -7.00 -1.80
N ALA A 20 -4.29 -6.53 -2.21
CA ALA A 20 -3.01 -7.10 -1.79
C ALA A 20 -2.74 -6.88 -0.29
N LEU A 21 -3.07 -5.69 0.23
CA LEU A 21 -2.96 -5.41 1.66
C LEU A 21 -3.94 -6.23 2.49
N ASP A 22 -5.19 -6.39 2.02
CA ASP A 22 -6.20 -7.20 2.68
C ASP A 22 -5.82 -8.69 2.68
N ALA A 23 -5.33 -9.21 1.55
CA ALA A 23 -4.85 -10.58 1.44
C ALA A 23 -3.64 -10.82 2.37
N GLY A 24 -2.68 -9.88 2.41
CA GLY A 24 -1.53 -9.99 3.30
C GLY A 24 -1.94 -10.00 4.77
N MET A 25 -2.87 -9.12 5.16
CA MET A 25 -3.40 -9.08 6.52
C MET A 25 -4.13 -10.38 6.90
N ALA A 26 -4.95 -10.92 5.99
CA ALA A 26 -5.68 -12.17 6.21
C ALA A 26 -4.77 -13.40 6.28
N LEU A 27 -3.67 -13.39 5.51
CA LEU A 27 -2.69 -14.48 5.46
C LEU A 27 -1.58 -14.35 6.52
N GLY A 28 -1.58 -13.28 7.33
CA GLY A 28 -0.53 -13.02 8.32
C GLY A 28 0.84 -12.70 7.69
N ILE A 29 0.86 -12.29 6.42
CA ILE A 29 2.07 -11.85 5.73
C ILE A 29 2.34 -10.40 6.15
N ALA A 30 3.60 -10.04 6.36
CA ALA A 30 3.94 -8.66 6.64
C ALA A 30 3.44 -7.75 5.49
N ILE A 31 2.73 -6.68 5.82
CA ILE A 31 2.25 -5.70 4.85
C ILE A 31 2.85 -4.33 5.15
N GLY A 32 3.05 -3.53 4.13
CA GLY A 32 3.52 -2.16 4.28
C GLY A 32 3.46 -1.40 2.96
N GLY A 33 4.06 -0.21 2.94
CA GLY A 33 4.13 0.60 1.73
C GLY A 33 4.02 2.07 2.02
N ALA A 34 3.81 2.83 0.95
CA ALA A 34 3.91 4.27 0.97
C ALA A 34 2.70 4.90 0.29
N CYS A 35 1.98 5.75 1.00
CA CYS A 35 0.79 6.44 0.50
C CYS A 35 1.03 7.95 0.42
N PRO A 36 0.38 8.67 -0.51
CA PRO A 36 0.48 10.11 -0.59
C PRO A 36 -0.07 10.79 0.67
N LYS A 37 0.38 12.02 0.94
CA LYS A 37 -0.05 12.82 2.10
C LYS A 37 -1.58 12.88 2.19
N GLY A 38 -2.14 12.58 3.37
CA GLY A 38 -3.59 12.49 3.58
C GLY A 38 -4.16 11.12 3.22
N ARG A 39 -3.30 10.12 2.98
CA ARG A 39 -3.64 8.75 2.61
C ARG A 39 -4.63 8.70 1.42
N LEU A 40 -4.47 9.60 0.46
CA LEU A 40 -5.44 9.78 -0.63
C LEU A 40 -5.46 8.57 -1.56
N ALA A 41 -6.62 7.94 -1.69
CA ALA A 41 -6.95 6.98 -2.74
C ALA A 41 -8.13 7.53 -3.59
N GLU A 42 -8.44 6.91 -4.73
CA GLU A 42 -9.54 7.37 -5.61
C GLU A 42 -10.91 7.39 -4.93
N ASP A 43 -11.12 6.52 -3.94
CA ASP A 43 -12.38 6.42 -3.19
C ASP A 43 -12.39 7.22 -1.88
N GLY A 44 -11.33 7.98 -1.62
CA GLY A 44 -11.16 8.76 -0.40
C GLY A 44 -9.94 8.33 0.42
N PRO A 45 -9.84 8.79 1.68
CA PRO A 45 -8.69 8.49 2.53
C PRO A 45 -8.62 7.00 2.91
N LEU A 46 -7.45 6.40 2.73
CA LEU A 46 -7.19 5.02 3.09
C LEU A 46 -7.28 4.83 4.60
N ALA A 47 -7.96 3.75 5.01
CA ALA A 47 -8.18 3.43 6.41
C ALA A 47 -6.86 3.23 7.20
N SER A 48 -6.82 3.75 8.43
CA SER A 48 -5.65 3.68 9.32
C SER A 48 -5.20 2.26 9.71
N ARG A 49 -6.02 1.24 9.40
CA ARG A 49 -5.71 -0.18 9.63
C ARG A 49 -4.51 -0.68 8.83
N TYR A 50 -4.19 -0.03 7.71
CA TYR A 50 -3.05 -0.43 6.90
C TYR A 50 -1.78 0.26 7.40
N PRO A 51 -0.68 -0.47 7.69
CA PRO A 51 0.58 0.09 8.16
C PRO A 51 1.37 0.72 6.99
N LEU A 52 0.73 1.64 6.27
CA LEU A 52 1.38 2.43 5.22
C LEU A 52 1.99 3.69 5.83
N ARG A 53 3.17 4.05 5.35
CA ARG A 53 3.85 5.28 5.71
C ARG A 53 3.40 6.39 4.77
N GLU A 54 2.92 7.50 5.31
CA GLU A 54 2.66 8.69 4.50
C GLU A 54 3.99 9.24 4.00
N ILE A 55 4.14 9.36 2.69
CA ILE A 55 5.27 10.01 2.06
C ILE A 55 4.83 11.36 1.50
N THR A 56 5.55 12.40 1.89
CA THR A 56 5.46 13.73 1.28
C THR A 56 6.21 13.73 -0.05
N GLY A 57 5.62 13.13 -1.07
CA GLY A 57 6.12 13.14 -2.43
C GLY A 57 4.96 13.42 -3.38
N GLY A 58 4.93 14.61 -3.96
CA GLY A 58 3.91 14.97 -4.95
C GLY A 58 3.93 14.01 -6.14
N TYR A 59 2.76 13.80 -6.73
CA TYR A 59 2.49 12.99 -7.93
C TYR A 59 3.41 13.27 -9.15
N ARG A 60 4.23 14.34 -9.09
CA ARG A 60 5.10 14.83 -10.17
C ARG A 60 6.48 14.17 -10.29
N GLN A 61 6.90 13.28 -9.39
CA GLN A 61 8.24 12.67 -9.44
C GLN A 61 8.23 11.23 -9.98
N ARG A 62 7.28 10.91 -10.87
CA ARG A 62 7.07 9.57 -11.44
C ARG A 62 7.39 9.45 -12.95
N THR A 63 7.99 10.47 -13.57
CA THR A 63 8.51 10.38 -14.94
C THR A 63 9.87 11.06 -15.07
N LYS A 64 10.93 10.25 -14.99
CA LYS A 64 12.07 10.28 -15.91
C LYS A 64 12.63 8.87 -16.02
#